data_AF-A0A915XL57-F1
#
_entry.id   AF-A0A915XL57-F1
#
_cell.length_a   1.000
_cell.length_b   1.000
_cell.length_c   1.000
_cell.angle_alpha   90.00
_cell.angle_beta   90.00
_cell.angle_gamma   90.00
#
_symmetry.space_group_name_H-M   'P 1'
#
loop_
_entity.id
_entity.type
_entity.pdbx_description
1 polymer ?
#
loop_
_entity_poly.entity_id
_entity_poly.type
_entity_poly.pdbx_seq_one_letter_code
_entity_poly.pdbx_strand_id
1 'polypeptide(L)' 'MEPHDICFGLNRQTDEESLAAFLRLFSQPRLLETLIPRLSEEEIHRLVETLTGLMRTHLKEAEYHELFLGDSEHHHH' A
#
# COMPACT_ATOMS: atom_id res chain seq x y z
N MET A 1 14.22 9.35 4.75
CA MET A 1 14.60 8.85 3.42
C MET A 1 13.92 9.72 2.40
N GLU A 2 14.70 10.46 1.62
CA GLU A 2 14.18 11.29 0.53
C GLU A 2 13.98 10.43 -0.73
N PRO A 3 13.17 10.86 -1.73
CA PRO A 3 12.91 10.07 -2.93
C PRO A 3 14.17 9.60 -3.67
N HIS A 4 15.28 10.34 -3.55
CA HIS A 4 16.55 10.03 -4.19
C HIS A 4 17.40 8.99 -3.42
N ASP A 5 17.00 8.63 -2.21
CA ASP A 5 17.69 7.64 -1.36
C ASP A 5 17.08 6.23 -1.46
N ILE A 6 16.00 6.05 -2.22
CA ILE A 6 15.33 4.76 -2.38
C ILE A 6 16.26 3.81 -3.13
N CYS A 7 16.66 2.73 -2.47
CA CYS A 7 17.59 1.75 -3.03
C CYS A 7 17.12 0.32 -2.70
N PHE A 8 17.09 -0.53 -3.73
CA PHE A 8 16.70 -1.93 -3.60
C PHE A 8 17.87 -2.86 -3.93
N GLY A 9 17.98 -3.98 -3.22
CA GLY A 9 18.93 -5.06 -3.50
C GLY A 9 20.25 -4.99 -2.72
N LEU A 10 20.38 -4.07 -1.76
CA LEU A 10 21.56 -3.98 -0.89
C LEU A 10 21.45 -4.91 0.32
N ASN A 11 20.34 -4.82 1.05
CA ASN A 11 20.01 -5.70 2.17
C ASN A 11 18.51 -5.57 2.51
N ARG A 12 17.98 -6.55 3.25
CA ARG A 12 16.56 -6.64 3.59
C ARG A 12 16.03 -5.41 4.33
N GLN A 13 16.80 -4.88 5.27
CA GLN A 13 16.38 -3.73 6.09
C GLN A 13 16.25 -2.48 5.21
N THR A 14 17.25 -2.19 4.38
CA THR A 14 17.22 -1.06 3.44
C THR A 14 16.10 -1.22 2.41
N ASP A 15 15.82 -2.44 1.96
CA ASP A 15 14.71 -2.71 1.04
C ASP A 15 13.35 -2.40 1.70
N GLU A 16 13.17 -2.76 2.97
CA GLU A 16 11.95 -2.47 3.74
C GLU A 16 11.74 -0.97 3.95
N GLU A 17 12.80 -0.24 4.32
CA GLU A 17 12.77 1.21 4.48
C GLU A 17 12.46 1.92 3.14
N SER A 18 13.09 1.45 2.06
CA SER A 18 12.90 1.95 0.70
C SER A 18 11.50 1.68 0.18
N LEU A 19 10.95 0.49 0.45
CA LEU A 19 9.57 0.15 0.09
C LEU A 19 8.56 1.03 0.84
N ALA A 20 8.78 1.26 2.14
CA ALA A 20 7.93 2.14 2.92
C ALA A 20 7.96 3.59 2.39
N ALA A 21 9.15 4.11 2.03
CA ALA A 21 9.29 5.42 1.42
C ALA A 21 8.59 5.48 0.05
N PHE A 22 8.78 4.47 -0.80
CA PHE A 22 8.15 4.37 -2.11
C PHE A 22 6.63 4.38 -2.02
N LEU A 23 6.02 3.59 -1.14
CA LEU A 23 4.57 3.54 -0.96
C LEU A 23 4.00 4.88 -0.47
N ARG A 24 4.72 5.60 0.40
CA ARG A 24 4.33 6.97 0.81
C ARG A 24 4.32 7.93 -0.37
N LEU A 25 5.34 7.90 -1.22
CA LEU A 25 5.38 8.70 -2.45
C LEU A 25 4.24 8.32 -3.41
N PHE A 26 3.99 7.02 -3.58
CA PHE A 26 2.92 6.50 -4.42
C PHE A 26 1.54 6.98 -3.95
N SER A 27 1.33 7.05 -2.64
CA SER A 27 0.07 7.51 -2.02
C SER A 27 -0.12 9.03 -2.02
N GLN A 28 0.81 9.82 -2.57
CA GLN A 28 0.68 11.28 -2.55
C GLN A 28 -0.55 11.75 -3.34
N PRO A 29 -1.38 12.65 -2.78
CA PRO A 29 -2.62 13.10 -3.41
C PRO A 29 -2.43 13.54 -4.87
N ARG A 30 -1.44 14.41 -5.13
CA ARG A 30 -1.15 14.93 -6.48
C ARG A 30 -0.77 13.85 -7.48
N LEU A 31 -0.03 12.82 -7.04
CA LEU A 31 0.35 11.72 -7.90
C LEU A 31 -0.88 10.87 -8.22
N LEU A 32 -1.69 10.52 -7.22
CA LEU A 32 -2.91 9.74 -7.39
C LEU A 32 -3.91 10.47 -8.31
N GLU A 33 -4.15 11.76 -8.10
CA GLU A 33 -5.00 12.59 -8.96
C GLU A 33 -4.55 12.59 -10.43
N THR A 34 -3.25 12.42 -10.68
CA THR A 34 -2.69 12.38 -12.04
C THR A 34 -2.67 10.97 -12.62
N LEU A 35 -2.34 9.96 -11.81
CA LEU A 35 -2.09 8.59 -12.25
C LEU A 35 -3.38 7.79 -12.40
N ILE A 36 -4.27 7.83 -11.41
CA ILE A 36 -5.52 7.04 -11.40
C ILE A 36 -6.35 7.21 -12.67
N PRO A 37 -6.62 8.43 -13.21
CA PRO A 37 -7.41 8.58 -14.43
C PRO A 37 -6.71 8.06 -15.71
N ARG A 38 -5.41 7.74 -15.64
CA ARG A 38 -4.63 7.20 -16.78
C ARG A 38 -4.57 5.68 -16.80
N LEU A 39 -4.96 5.02 -15.71
CA LEU A 39 -4.96 3.57 -15.63
C LEU A 39 -6.16 3.00 -16.38
N SER A 40 -5.95 1.92 -17.11
CA SER A 40 -7.04 1.10 -17.64
C SER A 40 -7.76 0.34 -16.53
N GLU A 41 -8.98 -0.12 -16.82
CA GLU A 41 -9.75 -0.97 -15.89
C GLU A 41 -8.97 -2.22 -15.46
N GLU A 42 -8.22 -2.84 -16.39
CA GLU A 42 -7.38 -3.99 -16.09
C GLU A 42 -6.25 -3.66 -15.12
N GLU A 43 -5.60 -2.51 -15.29
CA GLU A 43 -4.52 -2.07 -14.39
C GLU A 43 -5.05 -1.74 -13.00
N ILE A 44 -6.21 -1.11 -12.90
CA ILE A 44 -6.89 -0.84 -11.63
C ILE A 44 -7.18 -2.15 -10.90
N HIS A 45 -7.78 -3.14 -11.58
CA HIS A 45 -8.09 -4.43 -10.96
C HIS A 45 -6.82 -5.18 -10.53
N ARG A 46 -5.77 -5.21 -11.35
CA ARG A 46 -4.50 -5.87 -11.01
C ARG A 46 -3.82 -5.22 -9.80
N LEU A 47 -3.85 -3.89 -9.69
CA LEU A 47 -3.30 -3.18 -8.53
C LEU A 47 -4.07 -3.53 -7.25
N VAL A 48 -5.41 -3.50 -7.31
CA VAL A 48 -6.25 -3.87 -6.17
C VAL A 48 -6.01 -5.32 -5.76
N GLU A 49 -5.99 -6.25 -6.71
CA GLU A 49 -5.73 -7.68 -6.45
C GLU A 49 -4.36 -7.90 -5.80
N THR A 50 -3.32 -7.23 -6.32
CA THR A 50 -1.96 -7.34 -5.78
C THR A 50 -1.88 -6.86 -4.33
N LEU A 51 -2.39 -5.65 -4.06
CA LEU A 51 -2.34 -5.06 -2.72
C LEU A 51 -3.20 -5.85 -1.72
N THR A 52 -4.41 -6.23 -2.12
CA THR A 52 -5.30 -7.04 -1.27
C THR A 52 -4.76 -8.44 -1.04
N GLY A 53 -4.11 -9.06 -2.03
CA GLY A 53 -3.45 -10.35 -1.89
C GLY A 53 -2.32 -10.32 -0.86
N LEU A 54 -1.49 -9.27 -0.87
CA LEU A 54 -0.44 -9.07 0.13
C LEU A 54 -1.03 -8.89 1.53
N MET A 55 -2.06 -8.06 1.68
CA MET A 55 -2.73 -7.85 2.96
C MET A 55 -3.34 -9.15 3.50
N ARG A 56 -4.07 -9.91 2.68
CA ARG A 56 -4.66 -11.19 3.10
C ARG A 56 -3.63 -12.26 3.46
N THR A 57 -2.45 -12.21 2.85
CA THR A 57 -1.37 -13.17 3.10
C THR A 57 -0.65 -12.86 4.41
N HIS A 58 -0.53 -11.59 4.78
CA HIS A 58 0.32 -11.15 5.88
C HIS A 58 -0.42 -10.57 7.08
N LEU A 59 -1.68 -10.15 6.94
CA LEU A 59 -2.52 -9.64 8.02
C LEU A 59 -3.53 -10.70 8.45
N LYS A 60 -3.79 -10.78 9.75
CA LYS A 60 -4.98 -11.47 10.26
C LYS A 60 -6.23 -10.66 9.94
N GLU A 61 -7.38 -11.32 10.01
CA GLU A 61 -8.68 -10.69 9.77
C GLU A 61 -8.87 -9.42 10.63
N ALA A 62 -8.64 -9.52 11.95
CA ALA A 62 -8.73 -8.36 12.85
C ALA A 62 -7.79 -7.21 12.43
N GLU A 63 -6.55 -7.51 12.02
CA GLU A 63 -5.58 -6.50 11.59
C GLU A 63 -5.99 -5.82 10.28
N TYR A 64 -6.60 -6.55 9.35
CA TYR A 64 -7.14 -5.97 8.11
C TYR A 64 -8.31 -5.03 8.39
N HIS A 65 -9.24 -5.44 9.25
CA HIS A 65 -10.39 -4.61 9.63
C HIS A 65 -9.95 -3.33 10.36
N GLU A 66 -9.06 -3.45 11.34
CA GLU A 66 -8.59 -2.31 12.11
C GLU A 66 -7.70 -1.36 11.28
N LEU A 67 -6.69 -1.89 10.58
CA LEU A 67 -5.66 -1.06 9.95
C LEU A 67 -6.04 -0.55 8.57
N PHE A 68 -6.79 -1.34 7.78
CA PHE A 68 -7.12 -0.99 6.40
C PHE A 68 -8.54 -0.47 6.25
N LEU A 69 -9.53 -1.12 6.89
CA LEU A 69 -10.92 -0.65 6.84
C LEU A 69 -11.22 0.45 7.87
N GLY A 70 -10.38 0.61 8.89
CA GLY A 70 -10.64 1.53 10.01
C GLY A 70 -11.84 1.10 10.85
N ASP A 71 -12.26 -0.17 10.75
CA ASP A 71 -13.36 -0.75 11.50
C ASP A 71 -12.79 -1.43 12.75
N SER A 72 -12.51 -0.62 13.76
CA SER A 72 -12.13 -1.08 15.08
C SER A 72 -13.41 -1.42 15.86
N GLU A 73 -13.96 -2.61 15.64
CA GLU A 73 -15.09 -3.17 16.41
C GLU A 73 -16.17 -2.14 16.83
N HIS A 74 -16.99 -1.67 15.87
CA HIS A 74 -18.36 -1.29 16.23
C HIS A 74 -19.20 -2.54 16.48
N HIS A 75 -18.82 -3.30 17.52
CA HIS A 75 -19.66 -4.32 18.12
C HIS A 75 -20.69 -3.60 19.01
N HIS A 76 -21.84 -3.31 18.40
CA HIS A 76 -23.18 -3.26 19.01
C HIS A 76 -23.26 -3.04 20.55
N HIS A 77 -23.69 -1.84 20.96
CA HIS A 77 -24.72 -1.69 22.01
C HIS A 77 -25.52 -0.40 21.78
#